data_AF-A0AAN8MM77-F1
#
_entry.id   AF-A0AAN8MM77-F1
#
_cell.length_a   1.000
_cell.length_b   1.000
_cell.length_c   1.000
_cell.angle_alpha   90.00
_cell.angle_beta   90.00
_cell.angle_gamma   90.00
#
_symmetry.space_group_name_H-M   'P 1'
#
loop_
_entity.id
_entity.type
_entity.pdbx_description
1 polymer ?
#
loop_
_entity_poly.entity_id
_entity_poly.type
_entity_poly.pdbx_seq_one_letter_code
_entity_poly.pdbx_strand_id
1 'polypeptide(L)'
;MVFTGWEYGCQGYRATKLKQKSIHYQLQVDLEEERLQKKALSLTLGQTVGLCSLRIFLMLVSLALIGGAFFGIFQATVFSQAKVGAEGILGLFWVYLPSIVITTGNFVVPFMCDQIALFERYSPSTTIIMALFRSVFLRMISLGVLLFTLWSQITCFRNSKDCQLCQYNNKEYPCWETRVGQEMYKLALFDFLITIAMLILVDFPRRLFVDHCSCALTRWVGRQEFLVPPNVLGLVYGQTVVWTGALFCPLLPLINTLKFFILFYCKKVTLFSNCRPAVKTFRSTTSTIFFLVVLLFGWGLALVAMIYSLAHVVLCYVAALAAVYGKSVDLLKAQLKLEGRDKQFLVKQIEELSREMGVPTRAQADTFDTGPAN
;
A
#
# COMPACT_ATOMS: atom_id res chain seq x y z
N MET A 1 30.58 -8.42 -23.34
CA MET A 1 31.12 -8.92 -22.06
C MET A 1 30.29 -10.11 -21.56
N VAL A 2 30.40 -11.28 -22.21
CA VAL A 2 29.63 -12.50 -21.83
C VAL A 2 30.53 -13.58 -21.19
N PHE A 3 31.86 -13.41 -21.21
CA PHE A 3 32.84 -14.41 -20.76
C PHE A 3 33.78 -13.96 -19.63
N THR A 4 33.50 -12.86 -18.93
CA THR A 4 34.37 -12.35 -17.85
C THR A 4 33.80 -12.51 -16.43
N GLY A 5 32.72 -13.27 -16.27
CA GLY A 5 32.25 -13.65 -14.93
C GLY A 5 33.00 -14.87 -14.43
N TRP A 6 34.12 -14.67 -13.72
CA TRP A 6 34.76 -15.78 -12.99
C TRP A 6 33.87 -16.16 -11.80
N GLU A 7 33.01 -17.19 -11.97
CA GLU A 7 32.21 -17.71 -10.86
C GLU A 7 33.12 -18.47 -9.88
N TYR A 8 33.41 -17.87 -8.72
CA TYR A 8 34.12 -18.50 -7.59
C TYR A 8 33.41 -19.77 -7.02
N GLY A 9 32.24 -20.14 -7.55
CA GLY A 9 31.41 -21.26 -7.10
C GLY A 9 31.92 -22.66 -7.45
N CYS A 10 33.08 -22.80 -8.10
CA CYS A 10 33.71 -24.09 -8.39
C CYS A 10 34.83 -24.46 -7.39
N GLN A 11 35.01 -23.69 -6.31
CA GLN A 11 35.97 -24.01 -5.27
C GLN A 11 35.39 -25.08 -4.32
N GLY A 12 35.76 -26.34 -4.57
CA GLY A 12 35.47 -27.49 -3.69
C GLY A 12 34.48 -28.51 -4.26
N TYR A 13 34.71 -29.79 -3.95
CA TYR A 13 33.96 -30.95 -4.49
C TYR A 13 32.43 -30.82 -4.34
N ARG A 14 31.95 -30.32 -3.20
CA ARG A 14 30.51 -30.13 -2.96
C ARG A 14 29.91 -29.08 -3.88
N ALA A 15 30.61 -27.97 -4.10
CA ALA A 15 30.14 -26.86 -4.92
C ALA A 15 30.10 -27.25 -6.41
N THR A 16 31.15 -27.93 -6.90
CA THR A 16 31.19 -28.49 -8.26
C THR A 16 30.07 -29.50 -8.50
N LYS A 17 29.83 -30.41 -7.54
CA LYS A 17 28.75 -31.41 -7.65
C LYS A 17 27.36 -30.77 -7.65
N LEU A 18 27.16 -29.69 -6.89
CA LEU A 18 25.91 -28.91 -6.92
C LEU A 18 25.71 -28.21 -8.26
N LYS A 19 26.76 -27.58 -8.80
CA LYS A 19 26.72 -26.94 -10.14
C LYS A 19 26.41 -27.96 -11.23
N GLN A 20 27.06 -29.14 -11.22
CA GLN A 20 26.77 -30.21 -12.17
C GLN A 20 25.30 -30.66 -12.09
N LYS A 21 24.76 -30.88 -10.89
CA LYS A 21 23.35 -31.22 -10.70
C LYS A 21 22.41 -30.11 -11.17
N SER A 22 22.73 -28.86 -10.86
CA SER A 22 21.94 -27.70 -11.31
C SER A 22 21.85 -27.64 -12.83
N ILE A 23 22.98 -27.81 -13.54
CA ILE A 23 23.02 -27.82 -15.00
C ILE A 23 22.22 -29.00 -15.56
N HIS A 24 22.35 -30.20 -14.96
CA HIS A 24 21.57 -31.37 -15.35
C HIS A 24 20.06 -31.11 -15.23
N TYR A 25 19.59 -30.57 -14.10
CA TYR A 25 18.17 -30.25 -13.92
C TYR A 25 17.70 -29.17 -14.89
N GLN A 26 18.52 -28.16 -15.16
CA GLN A 26 18.18 -27.12 -16.11
C GLN A 26 17.99 -27.70 -17.52
N LEU A 27 18.94 -28.51 -18.00
CA LEU A 27 18.84 -29.18 -19.30
C LEU A 27 17.63 -30.13 -19.37
N GLN A 28 17.32 -30.84 -18.27
CA GLN A 28 16.15 -31.71 -18.21
C GLN A 28 14.85 -30.89 -18.37
N VAL A 29 14.73 -29.75 -17.68
CA VAL A 29 13.56 -28.87 -17.80
C VAL A 29 13.45 -28.31 -19.22
N ASP A 30 14.55 -27.86 -19.81
CA ASP A 30 14.55 -27.33 -21.18
C ASP A 30 14.11 -28.41 -22.20
N LEU A 31 14.58 -29.66 -22.05
CA LEU A 31 14.15 -30.79 -22.88
C LEU A 31 12.67 -31.15 -22.69
N GLU A 32 12.16 -31.07 -21.46
CA GLU A 32 10.73 -31.28 -21.16
C GLU A 32 9.86 -30.17 -21.77
N GLU A 33 10.31 -28.92 -21.72
CA GLU A 33 9.62 -27.78 -22.36
C GLU A 33 9.57 -27.93 -23.88
N GLU A 34 10.68 -28.32 -24.52
CA GLU A 34 10.72 -28.60 -25.96
C GLU A 34 9.78 -29.75 -26.37
N ARG A 35 9.72 -30.82 -25.57
CA ARG A 35 8.77 -31.92 -25.79
C ARG A 35 7.33 -31.45 -25.69
N LEU A 36 7.01 -30.57 -24.74
CA LEU A 36 5.68 -29.98 -24.59
C LEU A 36 5.33 -29.07 -25.77
N GLN A 37 6.28 -28.27 -26.27
CA GLN A 37 6.08 -27.44 -27.46
C GLN A 37 5.82 -28.28 -28.72
N LYS A 38 6.60 -29.34 -28.94
CA LYS A 38 6.37 -30.27 -30.05
C LYS A 38 4.99 -30.94 -29.97
N LYS A 39 4.57 -31.33 -28.76
CA LYS A 39 3.20 -31.84 -28.53
C LYS A 39 2.15 -30.78 -28.84
N ALA A 40 2.39 -29.52 -28.45
CA ALA A 40 1.48 -28.41 -28.73
C ALA A 40 1.30 -28.16 -30.24
N LEU A 41 2.38 -28.26 -31.01
CA LEU A 41 2.37 -28.12 -32.47
C LEU A 41 1.70 -29.30 -33.18
N SER A 42 1.70 -30.49 -32.56
CA SER A 42 1.09 -31.71 -33.10
C SER A 42 -0.42 -31.87 -32.82
N LEU A 43 -1.03 -30.94 -32.07
CA LEU A 43 -2.46 -31.01 -31.71
C LEU A 43 -3.37 -30.68 -32.90
N THR A 44 -4.46 -31.43 -33.01
CA THR A 44 -5.52 -31.15 -33.99
C THR A 44 -6.28 -29.87 -33.63
N LEU A 45 -6.83 -29.16 -34.64
CA LEU A 45 -7.55 -27.89 -34.45
C LEU A 45 -8.64 -27.98 -33.38
N GLY A 46 -9.44 -29.05 -33.36
CA GLY A 46 -10.51 -29.24 -32.36
C GLY A 46 -9.99 -29.39 -30.93
N GLN A 47 -8.88 -30.12 -30.74
CA GLN A 47 -8.24 -30.28 -29.43
C GLN A 47 -7.60 -28.98 -28.95
N THR A 48 -7.01 -28.20 -29.86
CA THR A 48 -6.44 -26.88 -29.58
C THR A 48 -7.52 -25.88 -29.16
N VAL A 49 -8.67 -25.85 -29.86
CA VAL A 49 -9.81 -25.01 -29.49
C VAL A 49 -10.36 -25.40 -28.12
N GLY A 50 -10.51 -26.70 -27.83
CA GLY A 50 -10.95 -27.18 -26.51
C GLY A 50 -9.99 -26.84 -25.37
N LEU A 51 -8.67 -26.91 -25.61
CA LEU A 51 -7.67 -26.51 -24.62
C LEU A 51 -7.66 -24.99 -24.40
N CYS A 52 -7.83 -24.21 -25.48
CA CYS A 52 -7.90 -22.76 -25.42
C CYS A 52 -9.15 -22.28 -24.67
N SER A 53 -10.32 -22.87 -24.96
CA SER A 53 -11.56 -22.54 -24.25
C SER A 53 -11.49 -22.89 -22.76
N LEU A 54 -10.91 -24.04 -22.41
CA LEU A 54 -10.65 -24.41 -21.01
C LEU A 54 -9.76 -23.36 -20.32
N ARG A 55 -8.67 -22.93 -20.97
CA ARG A 55 -7.77 -21.90 -20.41
C ARG A 55 -8.47 -20.56 -20.22
N ILE A 56 -9.29 -20.13 -21.18
CA ILE A 56 -10.08 -18.91 -21.06
C ILE A 56 -11.07 -19.02 -19.89
N PHE A 57 -11.75 -20.16 -19.75
CA PHE A 57 -12.65 -20.41 -18.64
C PHE A 57 -11.92 -20.34 -17.29
N LEU A 58 -10.80 -21.05 -17.14
CA LEU A 58 -10.00 -21.04 -15.91
C LEU A 58 -9.41 -19.65 -15.60
N MET A 59 -9.04 -18.89 -16.63
CA MET A 59 -8.64 -17.49 -16.49
C MET A 59 -9.79 -16.64 -15.92
N LEU A 60 -11.00 -16.77 -16.47
CA LEU A 60 -12.18 -16.06 -15.97
C LEU A 60 -12.50 -16.42 -14.52
N VAL A 61 -12.39 -17.70 -14.16
CA VAL A 61 -12.54 -18.14 -12.76
C VAL A 61 -11.48 -17.49 -11.86
N SER A 62 -10.22 -17.46 -12.29
CA SER A 62 -9.15 -16.81 -11.51
C SER A 62 -9.38 -15.31 -11.33
N LEU A 63 -9.88 -14.63 -12.38
CA LEU A 63 -10.25 -13.21 -12.32
C LEU A 63 -11.46 -12.98 -11.41
N ALA A 64 -12.45 -13.87 -11.43
CA ALA A 64 -13.61 -13.79 -10.56
C ALA A 64 -13.23 -13.97 -9.07
N LEU A 65 -12.30 -14.88 -8.76
CA LEU A 65 -11.77 -15.04 -7.40
C LEU A 65 -11.07 -13.76 -6.91
N ILE A 66 -10.24 -13.17 -7.78
CA ILE A 66 -9.54 -11.91 -7.49
C ILE A 66 -10.55 -10.76 -7.32
N GLY A 67 -11.51 -10.63 -8.23
CA GLY A 67 -12.57 -9.62 -8.16
C GLY A 67 -13.45 -9.76 -6.92
N GLY A 68 -13.79 -11.00 -6.54
CA GLY A 68 -14.52 -11.31 -5.31
C GLY A 68 -13.75 -10.93 -4.06
N ALA A 69 -12.44 -11.15 -4.03
CA ALA A 69 -11.58 -10.69 -2.95
C ALA A 69 -11.58 -9.15 -2.84
N PHE A 70 -11.47 -8.43 -3.97
CA PHE A 70 -11.54 -6.97 -3.97
C PHE A 70 -12.89 -6.43 -3.50
N PHE A 71 -13.99 -7.03 -3.98
CA PHE A 71 -15.33 -6.69 -3.51
C PHE A 71 -15.49 -6.93 -2.01
N GLY A 72 -14.99 -8.07 -1.50
CA GLY A 72 -14.96 -8.38 -0.08
C GLY A 72 -14.17 -7.36 0.74
N ILE A 73 -13.00 -6.92 0.24
CA ILE A 73 -12.18 -5.89 0.89
C ILE A 73 -12.93 -4.55 0.93
N PHE A 74 -13.54 -4.14 -0.18
CA PHE A 74 -14.32 -2.91 -0.26
C PHE A 74 -15.47 -2.92 0.77
N GLN A 75 -16.28 -3.98 0.76
CA GLN A 75 -17.39 -4.13 1.70
C GLN A 75 -16.92 -4.20 3.15
N ALA A 76 -15.84 -4.94 3.43
CA ALA A 76 -15.25 -5.01 4.76
C ALA A 76 -14.77 -3.64 5.26
N THR A 77 -14.14 -2.85 4.37
CA THR A 77 -13.65 -1.50 4.70
C THR A 77 -14.79 -0.54 4.97
N VAL A 78 -15.82 -0.52 4.13
CA VAL A 78 -17.01 0.32 4.33
C VAL A 78 -17.74 -0.06 5.62
N PHE A 79 -17.91 -1.37 5.87
CA PHE A 79 -18.58 -1.86 7.06
C PHE A 79 -17.81 -1.56 8.35
N SER A 80 -16.48 -1.76 8.33
CA SER A 80 -15.60 -1.45 9.46
C SER A 80 -15.74 0.02 9.87
N GLN A 81 -15.76 0.91 8.88
CA GLN A 81 -15.79 2.36 9.09
C GLN A 81 -17.15 2.85 9.58
N ALA A 82 -18.25 2.22 9.14
CA ALA A 82 -19.59 2.51 9.64
C ALA A 82 -19.84 2.06 11.09
N LYS A 83 -18.98 1.19 11.64
CA LYS A 83 -19.12 0.59 12.99
C LYS A 83 -18.04 1.03 13.97
N VAL A 84 -17.26 2.06 13.63
CA VAL A 84 -16.25 2.67 14.51
C VAL A 84 -16.96 3.29 15.73
N GLY A 85 -16.83 2.65 16.89
CA GLY A 85 -17.46 3.09 18.16
C GLY A 85 -18.26 2.02 18.89
N ALA A 86 -18.39 0.80 18.34
CA ALA A 86 -18.97 -0.32 19.07
C ALA A 86 -18.00 -0.79 20.19
N GLU A 87 -18.50 -0.89 21.42
CA GLU A 87 -17.70 -1.38 22.56
C GLU A 87 -17.64 -2.92 22.62
N GLY A 88 -16.57 -3.45 23.21
CA GLY A 88 -16.37 -4.89 23.43
C GLY A 88 -15.58 -5.64 22.33
N ILE A 89 -15.47 -6.96 22.49
CA ILE A 89 -14.71 -7.86 21.61
C ILE A 89 -15.23 -7.80 20.16
N LEU A 90 -16.54 -7.62 19.99
CA LEU A 90 -17.17 -7.52 18.67
C LEU A 90 -16.73 -6.24 17.94
N GLY A 91 -16.56 -5.13 18.67
CA GLY A 91 -16.00 -3.89 18.13
C GLY A 91 -14.58 -4.07 17.62
N LEU A 92 -13.74 -4.79 18.38
CA LEU A 92 -12.38 -5.12 17.95
C LEU A 92 -12.38 -5.93 16.64
N PHE A 93 -13.26 -6.94 16.53
CA PHE A 93 -13.38 -7.72 15.31
C PHE A 93 -13.70 -6.83 14.09
N TRP A 94 -14.63 -5.89 14.23
CA TRP A 94 -14.97 -4.97 13.14
C TRP A 94 -13.81 -4.04 12.75
N VAL A 95 -13.03 -3.58 13.72
CA VAL A 95 -11.88 -2.68 13.51
C VAL A 95 -10.72 -3.35 12.77
N TYR A 96 -10.59 -4.68 12.87
CA TYR A 96 -9.56 -5.47 12.18
C TYR A 96 -10.08 -6.21 10.94
N LEU A 97 -11.39 -6.13 10.66
CA LEU A 97 -12.02 -6.84 9.55
C LEU A 97 -11.33 -6.61 8.19
N PRO A 98 -10.98 -5.37 7.77
CA PRO A 98 -10.33 -5.16 6.48
C PRO A 98 -8.96 -5.85 6.41
N SER A 99 -8.19 -5.78 7.50
CA SER A 99 -6.88 -6.43 7.60
C SER A 99 -7.00 -7.97 7.56
N ILE A 100 -8.00 -8.53 8.24
CA ILE A 100 -8.29 -9.97 8.23
C ILE A 100 -8.67 -10.43 6.81
N VAL A 101 -9.57 -9.71 6.14
CA VAL A 101 -10.04 -10.05 4.79
C VAL A 101 -8.91 -9.95 3.77
N ILE A 102 -8.08 -8.90 3.82
CA ILE A 102 -6.94 -8.74 2.92
C ILE A 102 -5.91 -9.85 3.13
N THR A 103 -5.50 -10.11 4.36
CA THR A 103 -4.46 -11.12 4.67
C THR A 103 -4.93 -12.53 4.34
N THR A 104 -6.18 -12.86 4.66
CA THR A 104 -6.80 -14.14 4.30
C THR A 104 -6.93 -14.28 2.80
N GLY A 105 -7.41 -13.24 2.09
CA GLY A 105 -7.50 -13.23 0.63
C GLY A 105 -6.14 -13.42 -0.05
N ASN A 106 -5.10 -12.72 0.42
CA ASN A 106 -3.72 -12.82 -0.06
C ASN A 106 -3.08 -14.20 0.13
N PHE A 107 -3.69 -15.06 0.94
CA PHE A 107 -3.28 -16.45 1.14
C PHE A 107 -4.18 -17.43 0.37
N VAL A 108 -5.50 -17.34 0.57
CA VAL A 108 -6.48 -18.30 0.02
C VAL A 108 -6.58 -18.18 -1.50
N VAL A 109 -6.59 -16.96 -2.05
CA VAL A 109 -6.76 -16.78 -3.51
C VAL A 109 -5.56 -17.32 -4.28
N PRO A 110 -4.28 -17.04 -3.93
CA PRO A 110 -3.15 -17.68 -4.59
C PRO A 110 -3.16 -19.21 -4.46
N PHE A 111 -3.54 -19.73 -3.29
CA PHE A 111 -3.67 -21.18 -3.09
C PHE A 111 -4.73 -21.80 -4.02
N MET A 112 -5.90 -21.18 -4.17
CA MET A 112 -6.93 -21.62 -5.12
C MET A 112 -6.44 -21.49 -6.57
N CYS A 113 -5.74 -20.41 -6.91
CA CYS A 113 -5.14 -20.20 -8.22
C CYS A 113 -4.07 -21.23 -8.55
N ASP A 114 -3.29 -21.71 -7.58
CA ASP A 114 -2.32 -22.79 -7.78
C ASP A 114 -3.03 -24.11 -8.11
N GLN A 115 -4.18 -24.39 -7.48
CA GLN A 115 -5.01 -25.55 -7.84
C GLN A 115 -5.55 -25.42 -9.27
N ILE A 116 -6.02 -24.22 -9.65
CA ILE A 116 -6.46 -23.92 -11.03
C ILE A 116 -5.31 -24.15 -12.03
N ALA A 117 -4.10 -23.74 -11.68
CA ALA A 117 -2.92 -23.88 -12.52
C ALA A 117 -2.56 -25.34 -12.83
N LEU A 118 -2.93 -26.30 -11.96
CA LEU A 118 -2.79 -27.73 -12.24
C LEU A 118 -3.68 -28.20 -13.41
N PHE A 119 -4.84 -27.56 -13.58
CA PHE A 119 -5.77 -27.87 -14.67
C PHE A 119 -5.41 -27.18 -15.99
N GLU A 120 -4.75 -26.02 -15.96
CA GLU A 120 -4.43 -25.22 -17.17
C GLU A 120 -3.40 -25.89 -18.11
N ARG A 121 -2.73 -26.98 -17.66
CA ARG A 121 -1.72 -27.75 -18.41
C ARG A 121 -0.71 -26.84 -19.14
N TYR A 122 -0.25 -25.80 -18.47
CA TYR A 122 0.80 -24.92 -18.95
C TYR A 122 2.19 -25.57 -18.81
N SER A 123 3.20 -24.99 -19.47
CA SER A 123 4.58 -25.36 -19.17
C SER A 123 4.90 -24.97 -17.72
N PRO A 124 5.74 -25.73 -17.01
CA PRO A 124 6.01 -25.48 -15.59
C PRO A 124 6.49 -24.05 -15.31
N SER A 125 7.27 -23.46 -16.22
CA SER A 125 7.74 -22.07 -16.11
C SER A 125 6.61 -21.05 -16.26
N THR A 126 5.70 -21.24 -17.21
CA THR A 126 4.58 -20.33 -17.44
C THR A 126 3.54 -20.40 -16.32
N THR A 127 3.29 -21.60 -15.78
CA THR A 127 2.43 -21.79 -14.59
C THR A 127 2.93 -20.96 -13.40
N ILE A 128 4.24 -21.04 -13.09
CA ILE A 128 4.83 -20.31 -11.96
C ILE A 128 4.74 -18.79 -12.20
N ILE A 129 5.09 -18.31 -13.40
CA ILE A 129 5.04 -16.88 -13.72
C ILE A 129 3.59 -16.35 -13.62
N MET A 130 2.62 -17.10 -14.13
CA MET A 130 1.21 -16.72 -14.07
C MET A 130 0.69 -16.68 -12.63
N ALA A 131 1.03 -17.69 -11.82
CA ALA A 131 0.67 -17.72 -10.40
C ALA A 131 1.27 -16.53 -9.64
N LEU A 132 2.54 -16.21 -9.91
CA LEU A 132 3.21 -15.04 -9.34
C LEU A 132 2.54 -13.74 -9.78
N PHE A 133 2.23 -13.59 -11.07
CA PHE A 133 1.54 -12.42 -11.59
C PHE A 133 0.17 -12.22 -10.93
N ARG A 134 -0.66 -13.28 -10.84
CA ARG A 134 -1.95 -13.28 -10.13
C ARG A 134 -1.79 -12.87 -8.67
N SER A 135 -0.79 -13.42 -7.98
CA SER A 135 -0.51 -13.09 -6.57
C SER A 135 -0.02 -11.66 -6.37
N VAL A 136 0.81 -11.12 -7.28
CA VAL A 136 1.26 -9.72 -7.24
C VAL A 136 0.06 -8.79 -7.43
N PHE A 137 -0.72 -9.05 -8.47
CA PHE A 137 -1.88 -8.24 -8.85
C PHE A 137 -2.88 -8.15 -7.70
N LEU A 138 -3.20 -9.30 -7.08
CA LEU A 138 -4.02 -9.35 -5.87
C LEU A 138 -3.44 -8.48 -4.76
N ARG A 139 -2.19 -8.68 -4.34
CA ARG A 139 -1.60 -7.97 -3.20
C ARG A 139 -1.52 -6.45 -3.41
N MET A 140 -1.10 -6.03 -4.59
CA MET A 140 -0.96 -4.61 -4.92
C MET A 140 -2.32 -3.91 -5.04
N ILE A 141 -3.30 -4.56 -5.67
CA ILE A 141 -4.64 -3.95 -5.80
C ILE A 141 -5.39 -4.02 -4.49
N SER A 142 -5.24 -5.06 -3.68
CA SER A 142 -5.83 -5.09 -2.33
C SER A 142 -5.36 -3.90 -1.49
N LEU A 143 -4.05 -3.56 -1.56
CA LEU A 143 -3.53 -2.37 -0.91
C LEU A 143 -4.08 -1.09 -1.55
N GLY A 144 -4.10 -1.00 -2.88
CA GLY A 144 -4.65 0.16 -3.60
C GLY A 144 -6.12 0.42 -3.31
N VAL A 145 -6.96 -0.62 -3.28
CA VAL A 145 -8.40 -0.55 -2.95
C VAL A 145 -8.59 -0.11 -1.50
N LEU A 146 -7.82 -0.63 -0.55
CA LEU A 146 -7.88 -0.18 0.84
C LEU A 146 -7.56 1.32 0.93
N LEU A 147 -6.45 1.77 0.34
CA LEU A 147 -6.03 3.18 0.35
C LEU A 147 -7.07 4.08 -0.33
N PHE A 148 -7.57 3.68 -1.50
CA PHE A 148 -8.59 4.42 -2.24
C PHE A 148 -9.90 4.52 -1.44
N THR A 149 -10.35 3.41 -0.84
CA THR A 149 -11.60 3.37 -0.07
C THR A 149 -11.49 4.22 1.19
N LEU A 150 -10.37 4.13 1.92
CA LEU A 150 -10.08 4.99 3.07
C LEU A 150 -10.07 6.46 2.65
N TRP A 151 -9.37 6.78 1.56
CA TRP A 151 -9.26 8.15 1.07
C TRP A 151 -10.61 8.74 0.63
N SER A 152 -11.41 7.95 -0.08
CA SER A 152 -12.75 8.34 -0.54
C SER A 152 -13.73 8.62 0.60
N GLN A 153 -13.49 8.05 1.79
CA GLN A 153 -14.30 8.34 2.98
C GLN A 153 -13.80 9.57 3.73
N ILE A 154 -12.49 9.81 3.73
CA ILE A 154 -11.88 10.99 4.37
C ILE A 154 -12.22 12.27 3.56
N THR A 155 -12.17 12.17 2.23
CA THR A 155 -12.44 13.29 1.33
C THR A 155 -13.93 13.43 1.01
N CYS A 156 -14.41 14.67 0.97
CA CYS A 156 -15.79 14.96 0.56
C CYS A 156 -15.91 14.90 -0.98
N PHE A 157 -15.95 13.70 -1.56
CA PHE A 157 -16.15 13.56 -3.02
C PHE A 157 -17.56 14.00 -3.47
N ARG A 158 -18.52 14.02 -2.54
CA ARG A 158 -19.92 14.41 -2.78
C ARG A 158 -20.21 15.68 -1.97
N ASN A 159 -20.70 16.72 -2.64
CA ASN A 159 -20.93 18.09 -2.14
C ASN A 159 -21.60 18.16 -0.75
N SER A 160 -20.81 18.04 0.31
CA SER A 160 -21.22 18.30 1.69
C SER A 160 -20.67 19.64 2.15
N LYS A 161 -21.54 20.48 2.72
CA LYS A 161 -21.23 21.84 3.17
C LYS A 161 -20.21 21.89 4.33
N ASP A 162 -19.88 20.75 4.92
CA ASP A 162 -18.96 20.62 6.06
C ASP A 162 -17.47 20.66 5.69
N CYS A 163 -17.12 20.66 4.40
CA CYS A 163 -15.74 20.65 3.90
C CYS A 163 -15.24 22.06 3.56
N GLN A 164 -15.18 22.97 4.54
CA GLN A 164 -15.06 24.42 4.25
C GLN A 164 -13.64 25.02 4.25
N LEU A 165 -12.57 24.23 4.47
CA LEU A 165 -11.19 24.77 4.41
C LEU A 165 -10.16 23.81 3.79
N CYS A 166 -10.22 22.52 4.12
CA CYS A 166 -9.19 21.55 3.73
C CYS A 166 -9.70 20.40 2.84
N GLN A 167 -10.89 20.55 2.24
CA GLN A 167 -11.52 19.54 1.35
C GLN A 167 -11.66 18.12 1.96
N TYR A 168 -11.61 17.98 3.29
CA TYR A 168 -11.84 16.73 4.01
C TYR A 168 -12.76 16.93 5.23
N ASN A 169 -13.45 15.86 5.64
CA ASN A 169 -14.42 15.89 6.72
C ASN A 169 -13.74 15.92 8.11
N ASN A 170 -13.54 17.11 8.64
CA ASN A 170 -12.90 17.32 9.95
C ASN A 170 -13.77 16.86 11.14
N LYS A 171 -15.09 16.75 10.98
CA LYS A 171 -16.00 16.35 12.06
C LYS A 171 -15.91 14.84 12.35
N GLU A 172 -15.87 14.02 11.31
CA GLU A 172 -15.76 12.56 11.45
C GLU A 172 -14.31 12.08 11.55
N TYR A 173 -13.37 12.81 10.93
CA TYR A 173 -11.96 12.42 10.84
C TYR A 173 -11.02 13.56 11.25
N PRO A 174 -10.99 13.96 12.55
CA PRO A 174 -10.14 15.06 13.02
C PRO A 174 -8.63 14.79 12.90
N CYS A 175 -8.21 13.51 12.82
CA CYS A 175 -6.82 13.09 12.66
C CYS A 175 -6.72 11.94 11.65
N TRP A 176 -7.08 12.23 10.40
CA TRP A 176 -7.13 11.23 9.34
C TRP A 176 -5.75 10.60 9.06
N GLU A 177 -4.65 11.33 9.24
CA GLU A 177 -3.28 10.83 9.04
C GLU A 177 -3.01 9.65 9.96
N THR A 178 -3.32 9.82 11.25
CA THR A 178 -3.13 8.78 12.26
C THR A 178 -3.99 7.56 11.95
N ARG A 179 -5.20 7.76 11.44
CA ARG A 179 -6.09 6.66 11.04
C ARG A 179 -5.52 5.85 9.88
N VAL A 180 -4.95 6.50 8.86
CA VAL A 180 -4.25 5.79 7.76
C VAL A 180 -3.06 4.99 8.30
N GLY A 181 -2.26 5.59 9.19
CA GLY A 181 -1.15 4.90 9.85
C GLY A 181 -1.60 3.68 10.68
N GLN A 182 -2.72 3.80 11.40
CA GLN A 182 -3.32 2.70 12.15
C GLN A 182 -3.73 1.54 11.23
N GLU A 183 -4.37 1.80 10.09
CA GLU A 183 -4.74 0.75 9.13
C GLU A 183 -3.51 0.02 8.57
N MET A 184 -2.44 0.75 8.22
CA MET A 184 -1.20 0.14 7.75
C MET A 184 -0.52 -0.72 8.84
N TYR A 185 -0.58 -0.25 10.10
CA TYR A 185 -0.10 -1.01 11.25
C TYR A 185 -0.88 -2.31 11.46
N LYS A 186 -2.23 -2.25 11.47
CA LYS A 186 -3.08 -3.42 11.64
C LYS A 186 -2.82 -4.45 10.53
N LEU A 187 -2.68 -3.98 9.29
CA LEU A 187 -2.39 -4.83 8.13
C LEU A 187 -1.03 -5.52 8.27
N ALA A 188 0.02 -4.78 8.64
CA ALA A 188 1.36 -5.34 8.83
C ALA A 188 1.42 -6.38 9.97
N LEU A 189 0.70 -6.13 11.06
CA LEU A 189 0.58 -7.02 12.21
C LEU A 189 -0.17 -8.30 11.85
N PHE A 190 -1.34 -8.19 11.20
CA PHE A 190 -2.11 -9.36 10.79
C PHE A 190 -1.39 -10.21 9.74
N ASP A 191 -0.66 -9.57 8.82
CA ASP A 191 0.17 -10.29 7.84
C ASP A 191 1.28 -11.10 8.54
N PHE A 192 1.91 -10.53 9.58
CA PHE A 192 2.86 -11.26 10.41
C PHE A 192 2.20 -12.44 11.15
N LEU A 193 1.06 -12.19 11.81
CA LEU A 193 0.34 -13.20 12.58
C LEU A 193 -0.12 -14.37 11.72
N ILE A 194 -0.73 -14.08 10.55
CA ILE A 194 -1.14 -15.11 9.59
C ILE A 194 0.07 -15.87 9.05
N THR A 195 1.18 -15.19 8.74
CA THR A 195 2.40 -15.87 8.26
C THR A 195 2.93 -16.84 9.32
N ILE A 196 3.02 -16.44 10.58
CA ILE A 196 3.44 -17.32 11.68
C ILE A 196 2.44 -18.46 11.90
N ALA A 197 1.13 -18.15 11.90
CA ALA A 197 0.08 -19.15 12.03
C ALA A 197 0.16 -20.21 10.91
N MET A 198 0.42 -19.80 9.67
CA MET A 198 0.62 -20.72 8.54
C MET A 198 1.86 -21.61 8.73
N LEU A 199 2.96 -21.05 9.23
CA LEU A 199 4.16 -21.84 9.53
C LEU A 199 3.89 -22.92 10.60
N ILE A 200 3.11 -22.58 11.63
CA ILE A 200 2.86 -23.48 12.78
C ILE A 200 1.71 -24.45 12.53
N LEU A 201 0.62 -24.00 11.91
CA LEU A 201 -0.62 -24.77 11.75
C LEU A 201 -0.69 -25.54 10.44
N VAL A 202 0.10 -25.17 9.43
CA VAL A 202 0.07 -25.83 8.11
C VAL A 202 1.40 -26.46 7.78
N ASP A 203 2.50 -25.71 7.81
CA ASP A 203 3.79 -26.23 7.37
C ASP A 203 4.33 -27.33 8.31
N PHE A 204 4.23 -27.12 9.63
CA PHE A 204 4.69 -28.10 10.61
C PHE A 204 3.81 -29.37 10.66
N PRO A 205 2.47 -29.29 10.71
CA PRO A 205 1.61 -30.48 10.74
C PRO A 205 1.66 -31.23 9.42
N ARG A 206 1.80 -30.55 8.28
CA ARG A 206 2.01 -31.20 6.97
C ARG A 206 3.23 -32.10 6.98
N ARG A 207 4.34 -31.67 7.61
CA ARG A 207 5.52 -32.53 7.78
C ARG A 207 5.20 -33.74 8.65
N LEU A 208 4.65 -33.51 9.84
CA LEU A 208 4.36 -34.58 10.79
C LEU A 208 3.47 -35.65 10.14
N PHE A 209 2.45 -35.22 9.40
CA PHE A 209 1.51 -36.08 8.71
C PHE A 209 2.20 -36.91 7.61
N VAL A 210 3.05 -36.30 6.77
CA VAL A 210 3.76 -37.01 5.70
C VAL A 210 4.81 -38.00 6.23
N ASP A 211 5.41 -37.72 7.39
CA ASP A 211 6.45 -38.56 7.97
C ASP A 211 5.88 -39.75 8.77
N HIS A 212 4.69 -39.61 9.38
CA HIS A 212 4.09 -40.64 10.23
C HIS A 212 2.96 -41.45 9.57
N CYS A 213 2.25 -40.88 8.60
CA CYS A 213 1.14 -41.58 7.93
C CYS A 213 1.57 -42.08 6.54
N SER A 214 1.28 -43.36 6.25
CA SER A 214 1.59 -44.00 4.95
C SER A 214 0.36 -44.15 4.04
N CYS A 215 -0.61 -43.26 4.17
CA CYS A 215 -1.86 -43.30 3.40
C CYS A 215 -1.69 -42.79 1.95
N ALA A 216 -2.66 -43.10 1.07
CA ALA A 216 -2.71 -42.52 -0.27
C ALA A 216 -2.78 -40.98 -0.25
N LEU A 217 -3.45 -40.42 0.77
CA LEU A 217 -3.56 -38.98 1.00
C LEU A 217 -2.21 -38.32 1.28
N THR A 218 -1.31 -39.00 2.01
CA THR A 218 0.05 -38.51 2.30
C THR A 218 0.95 -38.49 1.07
N ARG A 219 0.73 -39.38 0.09
CA ARG A 219 1.39 -39.28 -1.22
C ARG A 219 0.89 -38.10 -2.05
N TRP A 220 -0.42 -37.77 -1.95
CA TRP A 220 -1.01 -36.65 -2.66
C TRP A 220 -0.57 -35.30 -2.08
N VAL A 221 -0.61 -35.16 -0.75
CA VAL A 221 -0.19 -33.92 -0.07
C VAL A 221 1.31 -33.68 -0.27
N GLY A 222 2.15 -34.71 -0.10
CA GLY A 222 3.60 -34.60 -0.28
C GLY A 222 4.28 -33.59 0.67
N ARG A 223 5.61 -33.60 0.70
CA ARG A 223 6.36 -32.59 1.47
C ARG A 223 6.33 -31.24 0.75
N GLN A 224 6.30 -30.16 1.53
CA GLN A 224 6.34 -28.78 1.02
C GLN A 224 7.64 -28.52 0.26
N GLU A 225 7.53 -27.92 -0.92
CA GLU A 225 8.68 -27.38 -1.67
C GLU A 225 8.92 -25.92 -1.27
N PHE A 226 10.18 -25.55 -1.06
CA PHE A 226 10.53 -24.16 -0.78
C PHE A 226 10.68 -23.37 -2.08
N LEU A 227 9.61 -22.69 -2.48
CA LEU A 227 9.63 -21.78 -3.62
C LEU A 227 10.14 -20.41 -3.16
N VAL A 228 11.27 -19.96 -3.71
CA VAL A 228 11.82 -18.62 -3.44
C VAL A 228 10.86 -17.50 -3.87
N PRO A 229 10.20 -17.56 -5.05
CA PRO A 229 9.37 -16.47 -5.54
C PRO A 229 8.22 -15.97 -4.65
N PRO A 230 7.32 -16.82 -4.11
CA PRO A 230 6.21 -16.37 -3.26
C PRO A 230 6.70 -15.80 -1.91
N ASN A 231 7.84 -16.29 -1.39
CA ASN A 231 8.44 -15.76 -0.17
C ASN A 231 9.04 -14.35 -0.41
N VAL A 232 9.76 -14.15 -1.51
CA VAL A 232 10.25 -12.82 -1.91
C VAL A 232 9.10 -11.85 -2.12
N LEU A 233 8.00 -12.30 -2.74
CA LEU A 233 6.82 -11.48 -2.94
C LEU A 233 6.15 -11.05 -1.61
N GLY A 234 6.22 -11.89 -0.58
CA GLY A 234 5.79 -11.53 0.78
C GLY A 234 6.62 -10.39 1.37
N LEU A 235 7.94 -10.44 1.16
CA LEU A 235 8.85 -9.39 1.59
C LEU A 235 8.59 -8.07 0.86
N VAL A 236 8.46 -8.11 -0.47
CA VAL A 236 8.16 -6.92 -1.29
C VAL A 236 6.84 -6.29 -0.88
N TYR A 237 5.79 -7.09 -0.68
CA TYR A 237 4.51 -6.58 -0.17
C TYR A 237 4.63 -5.91 1.21
N GLY A 238 5.35 -6.55 2.14
CA GLY A 238 5.60 -5.97 3.47
C GLY A 238 6.37 -4.65 3.40
N GLN A 239 7.35 -4.53 2.50
CA GLN A 239 8.07 -3.28 2.23
C GLN A 239 7.14 -2.19 1.70
N THR A 240 6.27 -2.52 0.73
CA THR A 240 5.30 -1.56 0.17
C THR A 240 4.36 -1.01 1.24
N VAL A 241 3.78 -1.87 2.08
CA VAL A 241 2.92 -1.43 3.19
C VAL A 241 3.66 -0.47 4.14
N VAL A 242 4.93 -0.77 4.41
CA VAL A 242 5.75 0.06 5.28
C VAL A 242 6.09 1.40 4.66
N TRP A 243 6.46 1.43 3.37
CA TRP A 243 6.72 2.67 2.66
C TRP A 243 5.49 3.56 2.58
N THR A 244 4.31 2.99 2.37
CA THR A 244 3.05 3.75 2.39
C THR A 244 2.70 4.26 3.79
N GLY A 245 2.98 3.50 4.84
CA GLY A 245 2.60 3.86 6.22
C GLY A 245 3.64 4.65 7.01
N ALA A 246 4.90 4.71 6.57
CA ALA A 246 6.01 5.25 7.37
C ALA A 246 5.85 6.74 7.72
N LEU A 247 5.23 7.54 6.85
CA LEU A 247 4.95 8.96 7.12
C LEU A 247 3.95 9.16 8.27
N PHE A 248 2.95 8.29 8.31
CA PHE A 248 1.83 8.39 9.25
C PHE A 248 2.10 7.65 10.57
N CYS A 249 2.95 6.63 10.53
CA CYS A 249 3.35 5.83 11.68
C CYS A 249 4.88 5.61 11.68
N PRO A 250 5.65 6.47 12.38
CA PRO A 250 7.12 6.40 12.38
C PRO A 250 7.67 5.14 13.07
N LEU A 251 6.85 4.43 13.85
CA LEU A 251 7.22 3.16 14.50
C LEU A 251 7.12 1.96 13.55
N LEU A 252 6.41 2.09 12.43
CA LEU A 252 6.15 1.01 11.48
C LEU A 252 7.44 0.39 10.88
N PRO A 253 8.48 1.16 10.50
CA PRO A 253 9.75 0.60 10.03
C PRO A 253 10.48 -0.23 11.08
N LEU A 254 10.41 0.17 12.36
CA LEU A 254 11.03 -0.59 13.46
C LEU A 254 10.34 -1.95 13.64
N ILE A 255 9.00 -1.94 13.68
CA ILE A 255 8.19 -3.17 13.76
C ILE A 255 8.48 -4.10 12.59
N ASN A 256 8.60 -3.54 11.38
CA ASN A 256 8.88 -4.35 10.20
C ASN A 256 10.29 -4.93 10.17
N THR A 257 11.28 -4.20 10.69
CA THR A 257 12.64 -4.73 10.86
C THR A 257 12.64 -5.94 11.79
N LEU A 258 11.95 -5.83 12.94
CA LEU A 258 11.77 -6.95 13.87
C LEU A 258 11.02 -8.13 13.21
N LYS A 259 9.94 -7.84 12.47
CA LYS A 259 9.18 -8.83 11.70
C LYS A 259 10.07 -9.60 10.73
N PHE A 260 10.86 -8.92 9.90
CA PHE A 260 11.73 -9.58 8.93
C PHE A 260 12.84 -10.39 9.59
N PHE A 261 13.39 -9.93 10.72
CA PHE A 261 14.32 -10.70 11.51
C PHE A 261 13.69 -12.03 11.97
N ILE A 262 12.52 -11.98 12.62
CA ILE A 262 11.81 -13.18 13.08
C ILE A 262 11.48 -14.10 11.89
N LEU A 263 10.90 -13.56 10.82
CA LEU A 263 10.53 -14.34 9.64
C LEU A 263 11.74 -15.00 8.98
N PHE A 264 12.90 -14.36 8.97
CA PHE A 264 14.14 -14.95 8.45
C PHE A 264 14.53 -16.21 9.22
N TYR A 265 14.58 -16.15 10.56
CA TYR A 265 14.93 -17.32 11.37
C TYR A 265 13.86 -18.42 11.28
N CYS A 266 12.57 -18.06 11.35
CA CYS A 266 11.49 -19.04 11.19
C CYS A 266 11.56 -19.74 9.84
N LYS A 267 11.69 -18.99 8.74
CA LYS A 267 11.80 -19.56 7.38
C LYS A 267 13.08 -20.37 7.19
N LYS A 268 14.20 -19.96 7.79
CA LYS A 268 15.45 -20.74 7.80
C LYS A 268 15.23 -22.10 8.47
N VAL A 269 14.62 -22.14 9.65
CA VAL A 269 14.32 -23.40 10.35
C VAL A 269 13.39 -24.28 9.52
N THR A 270 12.31 -23.71 8.96
CA THR A 270 11.38 -24.43 8.08
C THR A 270 12.07 -24.97 6.83
N LEU A 271 12.98 -24.22 6.21
CA LEU A 271 13.73 -24.64 5.03
C LEU A 271 14.59 -25.88 5.30
N PHE A 272 15.35 -25.88 6.40
CA PHE A 272 16.25 -26.99 6.73
C PHE A 272 15.53 -28.19 7.33
N SER A 273 14.41 -27.96 8.02
CA SER A 273 13.73 -29.01 8.79
C SER A 273 12.55 -29.62 8.04
N ASN A 274 11.76 -28.82 7.33
CA ASN A 274 10.45 -29.24 6.79
C ASN A 274 10.44 -29.38 5.25
N CYS A 275 11.23 -28.59 4.53
CA CYS A 275 11.14 -28.53 3.08
C CYS A 275 12.02 -29.57 2.37
N ARG A 276 11.55 -30.03 1.21
CA ARG A 276 12.42 -30.73 0.23
C ARG A 276 13.05 -29.71 -0.71
N PRO A 277 14.25 -30.00 -1.26
CA PRO A 277 14.86 -29.13 -2.26
C PRO A 277 13.93 -29.00 -3.47
N ALA A 278 13.81 -27.78 -4.00
CA ALA A 278 12.99 -27.52 -5.17
C ALA A 278 13.56 -28.29 -6.38
N VAL A 279 12.71 -29.10 -7.03
CA VAL A 279 13.09 -29.90 -8.21
C VAL A 279 13.14 -29.03 -9.48
N LYS A 280 12.41 -27.90 -9.48
CA LYS A 280 12.31 -26.96 -10.59
C LYS A 280 13.18 -25.75 -10.31
N THR A 281 14.32 -25.64 -11.01
CA THR A 281 15.18 -24.45 -10.95
C THR A 281 14.60 -23.35 -11.82
N PHE A 282 14.10 -22.28 -11.20
CA PHE A 282 13.63 -21.10 -11.92
C PHE A 282 14.81 -20.34 -12.53
N ARG A 283 14.67 -19.87 -13.78
CA ARG A 283 15.74 -19.14 -14.48
C ARG A 283 16.04 -17.81 -13.79
N SER A 284 17.12 -17.79 -13.01
CA SER A 284 17.51 -16.72 -12.07
C SER A 284 17.40 -15.30 -12.65
N THR A 285 17.86 -15.07 -13.89
CA THR A 285 17.94 -13.72 -14.48
C THR A 285 16.59 -13.08 -14.78
N THR A 286 15.63 -13.83 -15.35
CA THR A 286 14.29 -13.28 -15.69
C THR A 286 13.51 -12.95 -14.43
N SER A 287 13.74 -13.72 -13.36
CA SER A 287 13.05 -13.52 -12.10
C SER A 287 13.55 -12.34 -11.28
N THR A 288 14.84 -12.02 -11.34
CA THR A 288 15.36 -10.79 -10.74
C THR A 288 14.70 -9.55 -11.34
N ILE A 289 14.58 -9.49 -12.67
CA ILE A 289 13.90 -8.38 -13.36
C ILE A 289 12.44 -8.30 -12.93
N PHE A 290 11.73 -9.42 -12.88
CA PHE A 290 10.35 -9.46 -12.40
C PHE A 290 10.20 -8.88 -10.99
N PHE A 291 11.01 -9.32 -10.02
CA PHE A 291 10.92 -8.79 -8.66
C PHE A 291 11.30 -7.30 -8.58
N LEU A 292 12.29 -6.86 -9.36
CA LEU A 292 12.65 -5.43 -9.43
C LEU A 292 11.51 -4.58 -9.99
N VAL A 293 10.80 -5.05 -11.02
CA VAL A 293 9.63 -4.36 -11.57
C VAL A 293 8.50 -4.28 -10.55
N VAL A 294 8.21 -5.37 -9.83
CA VAL A 294 7.19 -5.38 -8.78
C VAL A 294 7.56 -4.45 -7.63
N LEU A 295 8.83 -4.44 -7.23
CA LEU A 295 9.36 -3.55 -6.20
C LEU A 295 9.23 -2.07 -6.63
N LEU A 296 9.58 -1.76 -7.88
CA LEU A 296 9.44 -0.42 -8.45
C LEU A 296 7.98 0.03 -8.47
N PHE A 297 7.07 -0.86 -8.85
CA PHE A 297 5.63 -0.58 -8.81
C PHE A 297 5.13 -0.31 -7.39
N GLY A 298 5.53 -1.14 -6.42
CA GLY A 298 5.19 -0.95 -5.01
C GLY A 298 5.73 0.38 -4.45
N TRP A 299 6.97 0.71 -4.78
CA TRP A 299 7.57 1.99 -4.41
C TRP A 299 6.84 3.17 -5.06
N GLY A 300 6.48 3.05 -6.34
CA GLY A 300 5.69 4.07 -7.05
C GLY A 300 4.33 4.32 -6.40
N LEU A 301 3.61 3.25 -6.02
CA LEU A 301 2.33 3.36 -5.28
C LEU A 301 2.51 4.10 -3.95
N ALA A 302 3.56 3.75 -3.19
CA ALA A 302 3.87 4.42 -1.94
C ALA A 302 4.19 5.91 -2.16
N LEU A 303 5.02 6.25 -3.15
CA LEU A 303 5.33 7.63 -3.49
C LEU A 303 4.10 8.44 -3.89
N VAL A 304 3.22 7.88 -4.73
CA VAL A 304 2.00 8.57 -5.13
C VAL A 304 1.14 8.89 -3.91
N ALA A 305 0.93 7.92 -3.01
CA ALA A 305 0.19 8.13 -1.78
C ALA A 305 0.83 9.21 -0.88
N MET A 306 2.17 9.20 -0.78
CA MET A 306 2.96 10.15 0.01
C MET A 306 2.94 11.57 -0.56
N ILE A 307 3.19 11.73 -1.85
CA ILE A 307 3.19 13.04 -2.52
C ILE A 307 1.80 13.65 -2.46
N TYR A 308 0.77 12.84 -2.72
CA TYR A 308 -0.61 13.31 -2.71
C TYR A 308 -1.09 13.73 -1.31
N SER A 309 -0.73 12.96 -0.27
CA SER A 309 -1.03 13.35 1.12
C SER A 309 -0.30 14.62 1.54
N LEU A 310 0.99 14.75 1.23
CA LEU A 310 1.76 15.98 1.50
C LEU A 310 1.19 17.18 0.75
N ALA A 311 0.82 17.03 -0.52
CA ALA A 311 0.21 18.10 -1.31
C ALA A 311 -1.11 18.58 -0.68
N HIS A 312 -1.95 17.67 -0.19
CA HIS A 312 -3.19 18.02 0.52
C HIS A 312 -2.92 18.75 1.83
N VAL A 313 -1.94 18.30 2.62
CA VAL A 313 -1.56 18.96 3.89
C VAL A 313 -1.03 20.37 3.63
N VAL A 314 -0.16 20.53 2.63
CA VAL A 314 0.39 21.85 2.25
C VAL A 314 -0.72 22.77 1.76
N LEU A 315 -1.63 22.28 0.92
CA LEU A 315 -2.77 23.06 0.43
C LEU A 315 -3.67 23.51 1.59
N CYS A 316 -4.00 22.61 2.52
CA CYS A 316 -4.76 22.92 3.73
C CYS A 316 -4.05 23.95 4.61
N TYR A 317 -2.73 23.81 4.80
CA TYR A 317 -1.91 24.76 5.57
C TYR A 317 -1.93 26.15 4.94
N VAL A 318 -1.71 26.26 3.63
CA VAL A 318 -1.76 27.53 2.90
C VAL A 318 -3.16 28.15 2.94
N ALA A 319 -4.21 27.36 2.75
CA ALA A 319 -5.60 27.84 2.82
C ALA A 319 -5.96 28.35 4.23
N ALA A 320 -5.56 27.62 5.28
CA ALA A 320 -5.74 28.04 6.66
C ALA A 320 -4.97 29.33 6.98
N LEU A 321 -3.72 29.41 6.52
CA LEU A 321 -2.89 30.60 6.69
C LEU A 321 -3.53 31.82 6.00
N ALA A 322 -4.00 31.66 4.75
CA ALA A 322 -4.69 32.71 4.00
C ALA A 322 -5.99 33.17 4.69
N ALA A 323 -6.77 32.24 5.25
CA ALA A 323 -7.99 32.55 5.98
C ALA A 323 -7.73 33.34 7.27
N VAL A 324 -6.69 32.95 8.03
CA VAL A 324 -6.28 33.65 9.26
C VAL A 324 -5.77 35.06 8.94
N TYR A 325 -4.89 35.19 7.95
CA TYR A 325 -4.39 36.50 7.52
C TYR A 325 -5.53 37.38 7.00
N GLY A 326 -6.43 36.86 6.17
CA GLY A 326 -7.61 37.59 5.69
C GLY A 326 -8.46 38.14 6.84
N LYS A 327 -8.79 37.30 7.82
CA LYS A 327 -9.56 37.70 9.00
C LYS A 327 -8.84 38.74 9.85
N SER A 328 -7.52 38.62 10.03
CA SER A 328 -6.72 39.62 10.76
C SER A 328 -6.73 40.97 10.05
N VAL A 329 -6.55 40.98 8.72
CA VAL A 329 -6.57 42.20 7.90
C VAL A 329 -7.94 42.88 7.95
N ASP A 330 -9.03 42.10 7.87
CA ASP A 330 -10.39 42.64 7.95
C ASP A 330 -10.69 43.24 9.32
N LEU A 331 -10.22 42.61 10.40
CA LEU A 331 -10.33 43.14 11.75
C LEU A 331 -9.56 44.46 11.90
N LEU A 332 -8.32 44.53 11.41
CA LEU A 332 -7.51 45.75 11.43
C LEU A 332 -8.16 46.88 10.61
N LYS A 333 -8.71 46.58 9.43
CA LYS A 333 -9.45 47.57 8.62
C LYS A 333 -10.69 48.08 9.34
N ALA A 334 -11.42 47.20 10.04
CA ALA A 334 -12.60 47.60 10.82
C ALA A 334 -12.23 48.53 11.99
N GLN A 335 -11.12 48.24 12.69
CA GLN A 335 -10.59 49.09 13.76
C GLN A 335 -10.16 50.47 13.23
N LEU A 336 -9.38 50.51 12.14
CA LEU A 336 -8.97 51.78 11.51
C LEU A 336 -10.17 52.62 11.06
N LYS A 337 -11.23 51.98 10.55
CA LYS A 337 -12.47 52.67 10.14
C LYS A 337 -13.27 53.22 11.34
N LEU A 338 -13.22 52.55 12.49
CA LEU A 338 -13.82 53.05 13.73
C LEU A 338 -13.02 54.23 14.28
N GLU A 339 -11.71 54.10 14.41
CA GLU A 339 -10.83 55.16 14.90
C GLU A 339 -10.89 56.42 14.00
N GLY A 340 -10.96 56.23 12.68
CA GLY A 340 -11.16 57.33 11.73
C GLY A 340 -12.50 58.06 11.92
N ARG A 341 -13.59 57.34 12.25
CA ARG A 341 -14.89 57.96 12.56
C ARG A 341 -14.86 58.74 13.86
N ASP A 342 -14.25 58.19 14.90
CA ASP A 342 -14.14 58.87 16.20
C ASP A 342 -13.29 60.14 16.09
N LYS A 343 -12.17 60.09 15.36
CA LYS A 343 -11.35 61.29 15.07
C LYS A 343 -12.14 62.37 14.34
N GLN A 344 -12.91 62.00 13.31
CA GLN A 344 -13.76 62.96 12.60
C GLN A 344 -14.86 63.55 13.49
N PHE A 345 -15.43 62.75 14.37
CA PHE A 345 -16.44 63.20 15.34
C PHE A 345 -15.85 64.20 16.35
N LEU A 346 -14.69 63.90 16.91
CA LEU A 346 -13.99 64.78 17.85
C LEU A 346 -13.60 66.12 17.19
N VAL A 347 -13.09 66.08 15.95
CA VAL A 347 -12.76 67.32 15.21
C VAL A 347 -13.99 68.20 15.03
N LYS A 348 -15.16 67.63 14.69
CA LYS A 348 -16.41 68.39 14.56
C LYS A 348 -16.86 69.02 15.89
N GLN A 349 -16.78 68.27 17.01
CA GLN A 349 -17.11 68.83 18.32
C GLN A 349 -16.19 69.98 18.72
N ILE A 350 -14.88 69.85 18.46
CA ILE A 350 -13.92 70.93 18.73
C ILE A 350 -14.22 72.17 17.86
N GLU A 351 -14.58 71.97 16.59
CA GLU A 351 -14.92 73.07 15.67
C GLU A 351 -16.21 73.79 16.09
N GLU A 352 -17.23 73.06 16.56
CA GLU A 352 -18.46 73.62 17.13
C GLU A 352 -18.18 74.41 18.42
N LEU A 353 -17.43 73.84 19.37
CA LEU A 353 -17.03 74.52 20.61
C LEU A 353 -16.17 75.77 20.33
N SER A 354 -15.27 75.71 19.35
CA SER A 354 -14.44 76.86 18.96
C SER A 354 -15.29 77.99 18.36
N ARG A 355 -16.39 77.67 17.65
CA ARG A 355 -17.35 78.68 17.17
C ARG A 355 -18.14 79.31 18.31
N GLU A 356 -18.58 78.52 19.29
CA GLU A 356 -19.32 79.04 20.45
C GLU A 356 -18.45 79.94 21.34
N MET A 357 -17.16 79.61 21.51
CA MET A 357 -16.23 80.39 22.34
C MET A 357 -15.62 81.62 21.62
N GLY A 358 -15.93 81.87 20.35
CA GLY A 358 -15.47 83.07 19.63
C GLY A 358 -13.95 83.17 19.47
N VAL A 359 -13.24 82.05 19.33
CA VAL A 359 -11.76 82.04 19.15
C VAL A 359 -11.42 82.25 17.66
N PRO A 360 -10.55 83.21 17.30
CA PRO A 360 -10.23 83.49 15.90
C PRO A 360 -9.45 82.35 15.25
N THR A 361 -9.89 81.91 14.07
CA THR A 361 -9.25 80.86 13.28
C THR A 361 -7.87 81.32 12.81
N ARG A 362 -6.93 80.37 12.73
CA ARG A 362 -5.49 80.51 12.40
C ARG A 362 -5.10 81.35 11.16
N ALA A 363 -6.08 81.77 10.35
CA ALA A 363 -5.87 82.66 9.21
C ALA A 363 -5.64 84.14 9.59
N GLN A 364 -5.85 84.55 10.85
CA GLN A 364 -5.63 85.92 11.31
C GLN A 364 -4.24 86.16 11.95
N ALA A 365 -3.40 85.14 12.10
CA ALA A 365 -2.08 85.29 12.72
C ALA A 365 -1.00 85.85 11.77
N ASP A 366 -1.19 85.77 10.45
CA ASP A 366 -0.17 86.16 9.46
C ASP A 366 -0.24 87.64 9.01
N THR A 367 -1.09 88.47 9.64
CA THR A 367 -1.22 89.92 9.29
C THR A 367 -0.65 90.88 10.33
N PHE A 368 -0.06 90.37 11.41
CA PHE A 368 0.44 91.20 12.52
C PHE A 368 1.95 91.04 12.71
N ASP A 369 2.75 91.33 11.69
CA ASP A 369 4.13 91.80 11.85
C ASP A 369 4.75 92.13 10.49
N THR A 370 4.75 93.41 10.12
CA THR A 370 5.91 94.18 9.61
C THR A 370 5.43 95.56 9.10
N GLY A 371 5.43 96.57 9.97
CA GLY A 371 5.41 97.98 9.58
C GLY A 371 6.79 98.45 9.10
N PRO A 372 6.90 99.54 8.32
CA PRO A 372 8.11 99.90 7.59
C PRO A 372 9.16 100.57 8.48
N ALA A 373 10.43 100.35 8.12
CA ALA A 373 11.58 101.05 8.67
C ALA A 373 11.68 102.47 8.10
N ASN A 374 11.58 103.47 8.98
CA ASN A 374 12.50 104.62 9.14
C ASN A 374 11.98 105.60 10.19
#